data_AF-A0A357FPM0-F1
#
_entry.id   AF-A0A357FPM0-F1
#
_cell.length_a   1.000
_cell.length_b   1.000
_cell.length_c   1.000
_cell.angle_alpha   90.00
_cell.angle_beta   90.00
_cell.angle_gamma   90.00
#
_symmetry.space_group_name_H-M   'P 1'
#
loop_
_entity.id
_entity.type
_entity.pdbx_description
1 polymer ?
#
loop_
_entity_poly.entity_id
_entity_poly.type
_entity_poly.pdbx_seq_one_letter_code
_entity_poly.pdbx_strand_id
1 'polypeptide(L)'
;MKSVVALAGGVGGAKLALGFSYILGSDELTIVVNTADDDRFYGLHVSPDLDTVMYTLAGVSNSEMGWGLVSESFRTLERLKEYGVDAWFNLGDLDLATHLYRTKMLDEGKTLSEVCQQ
;
A
#
# COMPACT_ATOMS: atom_id res chain seq x y z
N MET A 1 -1.32 -15.59 -26.18
CA MET A 1 -0.95 -15.58 -24.75
C MET A 1 -2.22 -15.54 -23.93
N LYS A 2 -2.23 -16.16 -22.75
CA LYS A 2 -3.36 -16.06 -21.82
C LYS A 2 -3.06 -14.92 -20.86
N SER A 3 -3.91 -13.89 -20.85
CA SER A 3 -3.82 -12.79 -19.87
C SER A 3 -4.80 -13.06 -18.74
N VAL A 4 -4.36 -12.88 -17.50
CA VAL A 4 -5.17 -13.03 -16.29
C VAL A 4 -5.33 -11.67 -15.64
N VAL A 5 -6.58 -11.31 -15.35
CA VAL A 5 -6.92 -10.13 -14.54
C VAL A 5 -7.39 -10.61 -13.18
N ALA A 6 -6.71 -10.20 -12.12
CA ALA A 6 -7.11 -10.44 -10.74
C ALA A 6 -7.69 -9.16 -10.14
N LEU A 7 -8.92 -9.24 -9.61
CA LEU A 7 -9.47 -8.19 -8.75
C LEU A 7 -9.00 -8.46 -7.32
N ALA A 8 -8.33 -7.49 -6.70
CA ALA A 8 -7.71 -7.67 -5.39
C ALA A 8 -8.11 -6.54 -4.42
N GLY A 9 -8.29 -6.94 -3.16
CA GLY A 9 -8.46 -6.05 -2.02
C GLY A 9 -8.02 -6.78 -0.76
N GLY A 10 -7.46 -6.02 0.17
CA GLY A 10 -6.88 -6.50 1.42
C GLY A 10 -5.79 -7.56 1.27
N VAL A 11 -5.48 -8.15 2.42
CA VAL A 11 -4.43 -9.19 2.57
C VAL A 11 -4.74 -10.45 1.76
N GLY A 12 -6.01 -10.83 1.66
CA GLY A 12 -6.43 -12.01 0.90
C GLY A 12 -6.18 -11.85 -0.60
N GLY A 13 -6.54 -10.69 -1.16
CA GLY A 13 -6.26 -10.36 -2.56
C GLY A 13 -4.77 -10.33 -2.87
N ALA A 14 -3.97 -9.73 -1.97
CA ALA A 14 -2.52 -9.69 -2.11
C ALA A 14 -1.88 -11.10 -2.11
N LYS A 15 -2.32 -12.00 -1.23
CA LYS A 15 -1.84 -13.40 -1.20
C LYS A 15 -2.20 -14.17 -2.47
N LEU A 16 -3.40 -13.97 -3.01
CA LEU A 16 -3.80 -14.57 -4.28
C LEU A 16 -2.93 -14.05 -5.44
N ALA A 17 -2.74 -12.73 -5.51
CA ALA A 17 -1.87 -12.10 -6.50
C ALA A 17 -0.42 -12.61 -6.43
N LEU A 18 0.11 -12.77 -5.22
CA LEU A 18 1.44 -13.36 -5.00
C LEU A 18 1.51 -14.78 -5.56
N GLY A 19 0.52 -15.63 -5.28
CA GLY A 19 0.43 -16.97 -5.85
C GLY A 19 0.44 -16.98 -7.38
N PHE A 20 -0.30 -16.06 -8.01
CA PHE A 20 -0.29 -15.92 -9.47
C PHE A 20 1.06 -15.46 -10.01
N SER A 21 1.75 -14.54 -9.33
CA SER A 21 3.07 -14.05 -9.76
C SER A 21 4.15 -15.14 -9.82
N TYR A 22 3.97 -16.26 -9.11
CA TYR A 22 4.89 -17.41 -9.19
C TYR A 22 4.70 -18.28 -10.44
N ILE A 23 3.56 -18.16 -11.13
CA ILE A 23 3.22 -19.02 -12.27
C ILE A 23 2.91 -18.25 -13.55
N LEU A 24 2.79 -16.93 -13.50
CA LEU A 24 2.52 -16.04 -14.63
C LEU A 24 3.67 -15.04 -14.79
N GLY A 25 3.99 -14.68 -16.03
CA GLY A 25 4.89 -13.56 -16.33
C GLY A 25 4.31 -12.20 -15.92
N SER A 26 5.16 -11.19 -15.79
CA SER A 26 4.74 -9.82 -15.46
C SER A 26 3.88 -9.18 -16.56
N ASP A 27 3.97 -9.67 -17.80
CA ASP A 27 3.14 -9.29 -18.94
C ASP A 27 1.84 -10.12 -19.05
N GLU A 28 1.69 -11.17 -18.23
CA GLU A 28 0.53 -12.07 -18.23
C GLU A 28 -0.45 -11.81 -17.09
N LEU A 29 -0.02 -11.14 -16.01
CA LEU A 29 -0.83 -10.83 -14.83
C LEU A 29 -1.09 -9.33 -14.70
N THR A 30 -2.36 -8.94 -14.70
CA THR A 30 -2.81 -7.59 -14.32
C THR A 30 -3.62 -7.68 -13.03
N ILE A 31 -3.30 -6.81 -12.07
CA ILE A 31 -4.01 -6.75 -10.79
C ILE A 31 -4.75 -5.42 -10.73
N VAL A 32 -6.08 -5.48 -10.63
CA VAL A 32 -6.93 -4.31 -10.42
C VAL A 32 -7.26 -4.26 -8.94
N VAL A 33 -6.75 -3.25 -8.26
CA VAL A 33 -6.80 -3.14 -6.80
C VAL A 33 -7.93 -2.20 -6.37
N ASN A 34 -8.62 -2.57 -5.30
CA ASN A 34 -9.62 -1.72 -4.65
C ASN A 34 -9.01 -0.39 -4.18
N THR A 35 -9.75 0.70 -4.37
CA THR A 35 -9.41 2.04 -3.89
C THR A 35 -10.55 2.65 -3.06
N ALA A 36 -11.55 1.87 -2.67
CA ALA A 36 -12.67 2.34 -1.85
C ALA A 36 -12.26 2.61 -0.40
N ASP A 37 -11.13 2.04 0.03
CA ASP A 37 -10.54 2.23 1.36
C ASP A 37 -9.46 3.34 1.34
N ASP A 38 -9.27 4.02 0.21
CA ASP A 38 -8.36 5.15 0.11
C ASP A 38 -8.92 6.35 0.87
N ASP A 39 -8.10 6.95 1.72
CA ASP A 39 -8.49 8.12 2.52
C ASP A 39 -7.27 8.98 2.85
N ARG A 40 -7.50 10.13 3.52
CA ARG A 40 -6.46 10.99 4.04
C ARG A 40 -6.28 10.83 5.54
N PHE A 41 -5.14 10.28 5.95
CA PHE A 41 -4.72 10.18 7.34
C PHE A 41 -3.56 11.13 7.63
N TYR A 42 -3.71 11.96 8.66
CA TYR A 42 -2.69 12.93 9.09
C TYR A 42 -2.18 13.84 7.96
N GLY A 43 -3.05 14.16 6.99
CA GLY A 43 -2.73 14.97 5.82
C GLY A 43 -2.12 14.21 4.65
N LEU A 44 -1.91 12.89 4.75
CA LEU A 44 -1.32 12.05 3.72
C LEU A 44 -2.38 11.19 3.03
N HIS A 45 -2.26 11.02 1.71
CA HIS A 45 -3.08 10.08 0.96
C HIS A 45 -2.58 8.64 1.19
N VAL A 46 -3.44 7.80 1.73
CA VAL A 46 -3.15 6.39 2.03
C VAL A 46 -4.05 5.53 1.16
N SER A 47 -3.47 4.47 0.57
CA SER A 47 -4.18 3.53 -0.30
C SER A 47 -3.92 2.10 0.18
N PRO A 48 -4.61 1.65 1.26
CA PRO A 48 -4.20 0.47 2.02
C PRO A 48 -4.10 -0.80 1.19
N ASP A 49 -5.02 -1.01 0.27
CA ASP A 49 -5.06 -2.21 -0.57
C ASP A 49 -3.96 -2.19 -1.65
N LEU A 50 -3.71 -1.02 -2.26
CA LEU A 50 -2.60 -0.84 -3.19
C LEU A 50 -1.26 -1.10 -2.50
N ASP A 51 -1.08 -0.52 -1.31
CA ASP A 51 0.14 -0.67 -0.51
C ASP A 51 0.32 -2.13 -0.07
N THR A 52 -0.73 -2.80 0.39
CA THR A 52 -0.69 -4.20 0.78
C THR A 52 -0.30 -5.11 -0.39
N VAL A 53 -0.88 -4.91 -1.58
CA VAL A 53 -0.52 -5.68 -2.78
C VAL A 53 0.93 -5.43 -3.18
N MET A 54 1.34 -4.15 -3.24
CA MET A 54 2.68 -3.74 -3.62
C MET A 54 3.74 -4.32 -2.68
N TYR A 55 3.59 -4.15 -1.36
CA TYR A 55 4.53 -4.64 -0.37
C TYR A 55 4.61 -6.17 -0.34
N THR A 56 3.49 -6.85 -0.55
CA THR A 56 3.44 -8.32 -0.61
C THR A 56 4.22 -8.84 -1.81
N LEU A 57 3.98 -8.27 -3.00
CA LEU A 57 4.68 -8.68 -4.24
C LEU A 57 6.17 -8.30 -4.22
N ALA A 58 6.52 -7.20 -3.56
CA ALA A 58 7.91 -6.79 -3.35
C ALA A 58 8.64 -7.61 -2.25
N GLY A 59 7.93 -8.47 -1.51
CA GLY A 59 8.51 -9.29 -0.45
C GLY A 59 8.93 -8.52 0.80
N VAL A 60 8.37 -7.31 1.01
CA VAL A 60 8.69 -6.41 2.13
C VAL A 60 7.53 -6.24 3.11
N SER A 61 6.39 -6.87 2.84
CA SER A 61 5.24 -6.87 3.75
C SER A 61 5.54 -7.56 5.08
N ASN A 62 5.02 -7.03 6.18
CA ASN A 62 5.03 -7.71 7.46
C ASN A 62 4.02 -8.87 7.48
N SER A 63 4.50 -10.09 7.33
CA SER A 63 3.66 -11.30 7.29
C SER A 63 3.05 -11.67 8.64
N GLU A 64 3.64 -11.24 9.76
CA GLU A 64 3.13 -11.50 11.11
C GLU A 64 1.92 -10.61 11.42
N MET A 65 2.02 -9.31 11.11
CA MET A 65 0.91 -8.36 11.28
C MET A 65 -0.13 -8.48 10.16
N GLY A 66 0.29 -8.95 8.98
CA GLY A 66 -0.55 -9.09 7.79
C GLY A 66 -0.71 -7.80 6.98
N TRP A 67 -0.18 -6.67 7.44
CA TRP A 67 -0.22 -5.36 6.80
C TRP A 67 1.04 -4.55 7.16
N GLY A 68 1.32 -3.49 6.41
CA GLY A 68 2.49 -2.64 6.60
C GLY A 68 3.81 -3.32 6.23
N LEU A 69 4.92 -2.63 6.49
CA LEU A 69 6.27 -3.08 6.16
C LEU A 69 6.92 -3.86 7.31
N VAL A 70 7.88 -4.73 6.97
CA VAL A 70 8.77 -5.34 7.98
C VAL A 70 9.64 -4.26 8.64
N SER A 71 10.01 -4.50 9.91
CA SER A 71 10.92 -3.63 10.67
C SER A 71 10.41 -2.20 10.90
N GLU A 72 9.09 -2.02 10.96
CA GLU A 72 8.47 -0.74 11.30
C GLU A 72 8.71 -0.31 12.75
N SER A 73 8.78 1.00 12.95
CA SER A 73 8.49 1.63 14.24
C SER A 73 7.33 2.60 14.12
N PHE A 74 6.76 3.03 15.24
CA PHE A 74 5.58 3.92 15.27
C PHE A 74 5.89 5.21 16.04
N ARG A 75 7.15 5.65 16.02
CA ARG A 75 7.61 6.79 16.84
C ARG A 75 6.97 8.09 16.40
N THR A 76 6.75 8.27 15.10
CA THR A 76 6.04 9.44 14.58
C THR A 76 4.60 9.48 15.10
N LEU A 77 3.92 8.34 15.09
CA LEU A 77 2.54 8.21 15.56
C LEU A 77 2.44 8.48 17.06
N GLU A 78 3.38 7.97 17.85
CA GLU A 78 3.47 8.25 19.29
C GLU A 78 3.60 9.76 19.56
N ARG A 79 4.45 10.46 18.81
CA ARG A 79 4.57 11.93 18.92
C ARG A 79 3.31 12.68 18.51
N LEU A 80 2.60 12.21 17.46
CA LEU A 80 1.32 12.80 17.07
C LEU A 80 0.28 12.69 18.19
N LYS A 81 0.25 11.56 18.91
CA LYS A 81 -0.63 11.39 20.08
C LYS A 81 -0.29 12.37 21.20
N GLU A 82 1.00 12.62 21.46
CA GLU A 82 1.43 13.64 22.43
C GLU A 82 0.99 15.07 22.03
N TYR A 83 0.84 15.34 20.73
CA TYR A 83 0.30 16.61 20.22
C TYR A 83 -1.23 16.68 20.25
N GLY A 84 -1.91 15.65 20.75
CA GLY A 84 -3.37 15.60 20.86
C GLY A 84 -4.08 15.13 19.59
N VAL A 85 -3.36 14.55 18.62
CA VAL A 85 -3.98 13.94 17.43
C VAL A 85 -4.54 12.57 17.81
N ASP A 86 -5.78 12.29 17.40
CA ASP A 86 -6.42 10.98 17.52
C ASP A 86 -5.83 10.01 16.48
N ALA A 87 -4.60 9.59 16.74
CA ALA A 87 -3.77 8.81 15.82
C ALA A 87 -4.18 7.33 15.82
N TRP A 88 -5.44 7.07 15.45
CA TRP A 88 -6.09 5.76 15.47
C TRP A 88 -5.65 4.85 14.31
N PHE A 89 -5.34 5.44 13.15
CA PHE A 89 -4.84 4.70 11.99
C PHE A 89 -3.33 4.53 12.13
N ASN A 90 -2.86 3.28 12.22
CA ASN A 90 -1.45 3.01 12.42
C ASN A 90 -0.66 3.21 11.13
N LEU A 91 0.22 4.22 11.12
CA LEU A 91 1.23 4.42 10.07
C LEU A 91 2.60 4.21 10.66
N GLY A 92 3.33 3.27 10.07
CA GLY A 92 4.72 3.02 10.40
C GLY A 92 5.64 4.11 9.86
N ASP A 93 6.80 4.27 10.49
CA ASP A 93 7.78 5.29 10.11
C ASP A 93 8.35 5.06 8.69
N LEU A 94 8.44 3.81 8.21
CA LEU A 94 8.87 3.51 6.83
C LEU A 94 7.70 3.69 5.84
N ASP A 95 6.49 3.27 6.21
CA ASP A 95 5.27 3.40 5.40
C ASP A 95 4.92 4.86 5.10
N LEU A 96 5.22 5.76 6.06
CA LEU A 96 5.13 7.21 5.87
C LEU A 96 5.88 7.69 4.62
N ALA A 97 7.01 7.08 4.25
CA ALA A 97 7.75 7.48 3.05
C ALA A 97 6.92 7.27 1.77
N THR A 98 6.23 6.13 1.66
CA THR A 98 5.32 5.83 0.56
C THR A 98 4.21 6.86 0.47
N HIS A 99 3.58 7.19 1.60
CA HIS A 99 2.46 8.13 1.62
C HIS A 99 2.89 9.57 1.38
N LEU A 100 4.06 9.99 1.90
CA LEU A 100 4.66 11.29 1.60
C LEU A 100 4.93 11.44 0.10
N TYR A 101 5.54 10.42 -0.51
CA TYR A 101 5.84 10.43 -1.94
C TYR A 101 4.57 10.45 -2.78
N ARG A 102 3.60 9.58 -2.49
CA ARG A 102 2.30 9.55 -3.16
C ARG A 102 1.58 10.88 -3.06
N THR A 103 1.46 11.43 -1.85
CA THR A 103 0.77 12.70 -1.62
C THR A 103 1.41 13.82 -2.43
N LYS A 104 2.75 13.91 -2.40
CA LYS A 104 3.49 14.89 -3.20
C LYS A 104 3.18 14.77 -4.70
N MET A 105 3.22 13.56 -5.24
CA MET A 105 2.98 13.35 -6.67
C MET A 105 1.54 13.67 -7.08
N LEU A 106 0.57 13.31 -6.24
CA LEU A 106 -0.84 13.66 -6.44
C LEU A 106 -1.06 15.18 -6.39
N ASP A 107 -0.41 15.87 -5.45
CA ASP A 107 -0.46 17.33 -5.34
C ASP A 107 0.20 18.04 -6.56
N GLU A 108 1.14 17.37 -7.24
CA GLU A 108 1.72 17.80 -8.52
C GLU A 108 0.81 17.52 -9.74
N GLY A 109 -0.39 16.99 -9.52
CA GLY A 109 -1.39 16.73 -10.55
C GLY A 109 -1.25 15.36 -11.22
N LYS A 110 -0.42 14.46 -10.69
CA LYS A 110 -0.39 13.06 -11.16
C LYS A 110 -1.66 12.32 -10.74
N THR A 111 -2.07 11.37 -11.57
CA THR A 111 -3.11 10.41 -11.23
C THR A 111 -2.54 9.29 -10.34
N LEU A 112 -3.39 8.63 -9.55
CA LEU A 112 -2.96 7.51 -8.71
C LEU A 112 -2.32 6.38 -9.53
N SER A 113 -2.83 6.10 -10.73
CA SER A 113 -2.24 5.10 -11.64
C SER A 113 -0.83 5.48 -12.10
N GLU A 114 -0.55 6.75 -12.37
CA GLU A 114 0.82 7.20 -12.71
C GLU A 114 1.76 7.09 -11.50
N VAL A 115 1.26 7.36 -10.28
CA VAL A 115 2.06 7.22 -9.05
C VAL A 115 2.45 5.77 -8.82
N CYS A 116 1.54 4.81 -9.02
CA CYS A 116 1.81 3.38 -8.84
C CYS A 116 2.78 2.78 -9.87
N GLN A 117 3.14 3.51 -10.92
CA GLN A 117 4.09 3.06 -11.96
C GLN A 117 5.54 3.51 -11.70
N GLN A 118 5.78 4.32 -10.67
CA GLN A 118 7.10 4.86 -10.29
C GLN A 118 7.79 3.93 -9.28
#